data_AF-A0A6I3S130-F1
#
_entry.id   AF-A0A6I3S130-F1
#
_cell.length_a   1.000
_cell.length_b   1.000
_cell.length_c   1.000
_cell.angle_alpha   90.00
_cell.angle_beta   90.00
_cell.angle_gamma   90.00
#
_symmetry.space_group_name_H-M   'P 1'
#
loop_
_entity.id
_entity.type
_entity.pdbx_description
1 polymer ?
#
loop_
_entity_poly.entity_id
_entity_poly.type
_entity_poly.pdbx_seq_one_letter_code
_entity_poly.pdbx_strand_id
1 'polypeptide(L)' 'MRINNKEYPNVSLSVVSDRKEPGLTGMKKICLYEATIKCGKQIQKMRSEHLGELQSWIEREVEPKMTT' A
#
# COMPACT_ATOMS: atom_id res chain seq x y z
N MET A 1 -8.89 -1.64 -6.66
CA MET A 1 -7.76 -0.70 -6.87
C MET A 1 -7.03 -1.08 -8.16
N ARG A 2 -6.54 -0.14 -8.97
CA ARG A 2 -5.81 -0.47 -10.21
C ARG A 2 -4.33 -0.09 -10.02
N ILE A 3 -3.44 -1.05 -10.23
CA ILE A 3 -1.99 -0.86 -10.14
C ILE A 3 -1.41 -1.39 -11.45
N ASN A 4 -0.60 -0.57 -12.13
CA ASN A 4 0.08 -0.94 -13.37
C ASN A 4 -0.84 -1.59 -14.42
N ASN A 5 -2.00 -0.96 -14.66
CA ASN A 5 -3.06 -1.43 -15.55
C ASN A 5 -3.79 -2.72 -15.12
N LYS A 6 -3.28 -3.47 -14.14
CA LYS A 6 -3.94 -4.63 -13.52
C LYS A 6 -4.95 -4.18 -12.47
N GLU A 7 -6.14 -4.75 -12.51
CA GLU A 7 -7.16 -4.51 -11.50
C GLU A 7 -7.02 -5.51 -10.35
N TYR A 8 -6.92 -4.97 -9.13
CA TYR A 8 -6.86 -5.72 -7.90
C TYR A 8 -8.15 -5.47 -7.11
N PRO A 9 -9.21 -6.28 -7.32
CA PRO A 9 -10.50 -6.11 -6.63
C PRO A 9 -10.40 -6.46 -5.14
N ASN A 10 -9.43 -7.28 -4.78
CA ASN A 10 -9.17 -7.74 -3.42
C ASN A 10 -8.27 -6.79 -2.62
N VAL A 11 -7.83 -5.68 -3.21
CA VAL A 11 -6.90 -4.74 -2.60
C VAL A 11 -7.58 -3.40 -2.38
N SER A 12 -7.49 -2.92 -1.14
CA SER A 12 -7.98 -1.61 -0.71
C SER A 12 -6.82 -0.80 -0.14
N LEU A 13 -6.77 0.49 -0.44
CA LEU A 13 -5.79 1.42 0.11
C LEU A 13 -6.53 2.56 0.80
N SER A 14 -6.17 2.83 2.05
CA SER A 14 -6.76 3.89 2.85
C SER A 14 -5.66 4.73 3.50
N VAL A 15 -5.90 6.03 3.69
CA VAL A 15 -5.02 6.88 4.51
C VAL A 15 -5.44 6.69 5.97
N VAL A 16 -4.53 6.19 6.80
CA VAL A 16 -4.82 5.90 8.22
C VAL A 16 -4.28 6.97 9.15
N SER A 17 -3.32 7.76 8.70
CA SER A 17 -2.81 8.90 9.45
C SER A 17 -2.21 9.91 8.51
N ASP A 18 -2.19 11.17 8.92
CA ASP A 18 -1.32 12.16 8.31
C ASP A 18 -0.67 13.01 9.40
N ARG A 19 0.60 13.31 9.21
CA ARG A 19 1.37 14.20 10.06
C ARG A 19 1.99 15.30 9.22
N LYS A 20 2.20 16.45 9.83
CA LYS A 20 2.94 17.55 9.22
C LYS A 20 4.32 17.58 9.85
N GLU A 21 5.35 17.43 9.04
CA GLU A 21 6.73 17.53 9.47
C GLU A 21 7.37 18.80 8.89
N PRO A 22 8.18 19.52 9.67
CA PRO A 22 8.95 20.64 9.13
C PRO A 22 10.01 20.11 8.15
N GLY A 23 9.88 20.48 6.89
CA GLY A 23 10.86 20.19 5.83
C GLY A 23 11.66 21.42 5.43
N LEU A 24 12.70 21.22 4.61
CA LEU A 24 13.63 22.25 4.14
C LEU A 24 12.96 23.47 3.47
N THR A 25 11.78 23.29 2.88
CA THR A 25 11.05 24.34 2.14
C THR A 25 9.69 24.69 2.75
N GLY A 26 9.37 24.17 3.94
CA GLY A 26 8.08 24.39 4.61
C GLY A 26 7.50 23.12 5.24
N MET A 27 6.25 23.19 5.70
CA MET A 27 5.56 22.04 6.28
C MET A 27 5.28 20.99 5.20
N LYS A 28 5.91 19.81 5.32
CA LYS A 28 5.65 18.65 4.49
C LYS A 28 4.54 17.82 5.13
N LYS A 29 3.46 17.56 4.39
CA LYS A 29 2.46 16.59 4.79
C LYS A 29 2.99 15.19 4.48
N ILE A 30 3.15 14.36 5.51
CA ILE A 30 3.44 12.94 5.37
C ILE A 30 2.18 12.16 5.70
N CYS A 31 1.67 11.42 4.71
CA CYS A 31 0.51 10.55 4.88
C CYS A 31 1.00 9.12 5.11
N LEU A 32 0.46 8.47 6.14
CA LEU A 32 0.59 7.03 6.34
C LEU A 32 -0.56 6.33 5.63
N TYR A 33 -0.20 5.50 4.67
CA TYR A 33 -1.15 4.70 3.91
C TYR A 33 -1.20 3.28 4.48
N GLU A 34 -2.39 2.69 4.50
CA GLU A 34 -2.62 1.29 4.83
C GLU A 34 -3.18 0.58 3.60
N ALA A 35 -2.46 -0.42 3.11
CA ALA A 35 -2.94 -1.35 2.11
C ALA A 35 -3.52 -2.58 2.80
N THR A 36 -4.70 -3.01 2.38
CA THR A 36 -5.36 -4.23 2.83
C THR A 36 -5.56 -5.16 1.64
N ILE A 37 -5.10 -6.39 1.74
CA ILE A 37 -5.23 -7.44 0.73
C ILE A 37 -6.11 -8.55 1.30
N LYS A 38 -7.21 -8.87 0.62
CA LYS A 38 -8.10 -9.99 0.93
C LYS A 38 -7.72 -11.20 0.07
N CYS A 39 -7.01 -12.16 0.63
CA CYS A 39 -6.72 -13.42 -0.05
C CYS A 39 -7.56 -14.55 0.55
N GLY A 40 -8.78 -14.73 0.02
CA GLY A 40 -9.74 -15.71 0.53
C GLY A 40 -10.15 -15.42 1.98
N LYS A 41 -9.76 -16.31 2.90
CA LYS A 41 -10.01 -16.17 4.35
C LYS A 41 -8.94 -15.36 5.09
N GLN A 42 -7.78 -15.11 4.46
CA GLN A 42 -6.70 -14.36 5.07
C GLN A 42 -6.78 -12.90 4.64
N ILE A 43 -6.65 -11.99 5.62
CA ILE A 43 -6.58 -10.55 5.37
C ILE A 43 -5.19 -10.11 5.79
N GLN A 44 -4.44 -9.60 4.83
CA GLN A 44 -3.13 -9.03 5.07
C GLN A 44 -3.24 -7.50 5.07
N LYS A 45 -2.54 -6.86 5.98
CA LYS A 45 -2.51 -5.41 6.11
C LYS A 45 -1.07 -4.94 6.21
N MET A 46 -0.72 -3.92 5.44
CA MET A 46 0.59 -3.27 5.53
C MET A 46 0.40 -1.77 5.60
N ARG A 47 1.23 -1.11 6.40
CA ARG A 47 1.27 0.35 6.54
C ARG A 47 2.62 0.86 6.08
N SER A 48 2.64 1.87 5.23
CA SER A 48 3.86 2.60 4.89
C SER A 48 3.52 4.03 4.47
N GLU A 49 4.44 4.94 4.74
CA GLU A 49 4.39 6.34 4.29
C GLU A 49 4.72 6.45 2.79
N HIS A 50 5.31 5.40 2.21
CA HIS A 50 5.73 5.32 0.82
C HIS A 50 4.79 4.44 0.00
N LEU A 51 4.08 5.06 -0.96
CA LEU A 51 3.20 4.34 -1.88
C LEU A 51 3.93 3.28 -2.71
N GLY A 52 5.21 3.52 -3.06
CA GLY A 52 6.02 2.55 -3.82
C GLY A 52 6.32 1.28 -3.04
N GLU A 53 6.53 1.36 -1.72
CA GLU A 53 6.70 0.17 -0.86
C GLU A 53 5.40 -0.62 -0.77
N LEU A 54 4.27 0.06 -0.57
CA LEU A 54 2.96 -0.60 -0.56
C LEU A 54 2.65 -1.25 -1.89
N GLN A 55 2.96 -0.59 -3.00
CA GLN A 55 2.79 -1.15 -4.34
C GLN A 55 3.61 -2.44 -4.51
N SER A 56 4.91 -2.41 -4.19
CA SER A 56 5.78 -3.58 -4.35
C SER A 56 5.37 -4.73 -3.43
N TRP A 57 4.95 -4.44 -2.21
CA TRP A 57 4.39 -5.43 -1.30
C TRP A 57 3.07 -6.03 -1.83
N ILE A 58 2.15 -5.19 -2.32
CA ILE A 58 0.92 -5.66 -2.95
C ILE A 58 1.27 -6.60 -4.09
N GLU A 59 2.04 -6.15 -5.08
CA GLU A 59 2.42 -6.98 -6.24
C GLU A 59 3.02 -8.32 -5.81
N ARG A 60 3.86 -8.35 -4.77
CA ARG A 60 4.45 -9.57 -4.22
C ARG A 60 3.44 -10.51 -3.56
N GLU A 61 2.43 -9.98 -2.88
CA GLU A 61 1.44 -10.79 -2.16
C GLU A 61 0.29 -11.25 -3.08
N VAL A 62 -0.08 -10.47 -4.10
CA VAL A 62 -1.12 -10.87 -5.08
C VAL A 62 -0.57 -11.64 -6.28
N GLU A 63 0.70 -11.49 -6.66
CA GLU A 63 1.35 -12.44 -7.56
C GLU A 63 2.02 -13.51 -6.71
N PRO A 64 1.34 -14.67 -6.47
CA PRO A 64 2.00 -15.78 -5.80
C PRO A 64 3.22 -16.14 -6.64
N LYS A 65 4.40 -15.99 -6.05
CA LYS A 65 5.62 -16.57 -6.62
C LYS A 65 5.31 -18.03 -6.91
N MET A 66 5.30 -18.38 -8.20
CA MET A 66 5.29 -19.77 -8.63
C MET A 66 6.47 -20.44 -7.91
N THR A 67 6.17 -21.27 -6.92
CA THR A 67 7.11 -22.23 -6.35
C THR A 67 7.49 -23.16 -7.50
N THR A 68 8.69 -22.95 -8.05
CA THR A 68 9.36 -23.92 -8.92
C THR A 68 9.93 -25.03 -8.06
#